data_AF-F2UK40-F1
#
_entry.id   AF-F2UK40-F1
#
_cell.length_a   1.000
_cell.length_b   1.000
_cell.length_c   1.000
_cell.angle_alpha   90.00
_cell.angle_beta   90.00
_cell.angle_gamma   90.00
#
_symmetry.space_group_name_H-M   'P 1'
#
loop_
_entity.id
_entity.type
_entity.pdbx_description
1 polymer ?
#
loop_
_entity_poly.entity_id
_entity_poly.type
_entity_poly.pdbx_seq_one_letter_code
_entity_poly.pdbx_strand_id
1 'polypeptide(L)'
;MSTTESMSSGQRIPAHIHSPRSISSIVVLDIERSTSLFKWNMWTALFNLLTSFIIFALTDQGNYALVFTTYASERGNPEEWAPVVSNKGRSVVGYYSGIFLLLAALDHLLVATVLRRSYEDYLKLAQNPYRWIEYSLSASVMRVQIAQLSGVLDLHLLIAIFGLTMSTMLFGLTQEITTHHLQGQPEKKTLVPFWCGFIPHVISWAIVTSYFFQGVSTGDPPGFVWAIIFILFFCDLTFAINMFLQLKEIGKWKDYLYGEIVYLVLSLTAKQLLAWINYGGTNALNSS
;
A
#
# COMPACT_ATOMS: atom_id res chain seq x y z
N MET A 1 -70.58 -42.43 10.31
CA MET A 1 -69.23 -42.64 10.88
C MET A 1 -68.27 -41.85 10.00
N SER A 2 -67.90 -40.62 10.37
CA SER A 2 -66.74 -40.31 11.24
C SER A 2 -65.44 -40.71 10.52
N THR A 3 -64.44 -39.88 10.22
CA THR A 3 -64.01 -38.61 10.85
C THR A 3 -62.86 -38.00 10.03
N THR A 4 -62.94 -36.68 9.84
CA THR A 4 -61.90 -35.63 9.98
C THR A 4 -60.46 -35.81 9.50
N GLU A 5 -60.06 -34.79 8.72
CA GLU A 5 -58.74 -34.21 8.50
C GLU A 5 -57.78 -34.31 9.71
N SER A 6 -56.49 -34.55 9.41
CA SER A 6 -55.39 -34.07 10.25
C SER A 6 -54.27 -33.51 9.36
N MET A 7 -54.19 -32.18 9.33
CA MET A 7 -52.95 -31.45 9.03
C MET A 7 -51.92 -31.73 10.13
N SER A 8 -50.64 -31.84 9.76
CA SER A 8 -49.45 -31.44 10.54
C SER A 8 -48.31 -32.46 10.43
N SER A 9 -47.34 -32.19 9.57
CA SER A 9 -45.96 -32.07 10.04
C SER A 9 -45.18 -31.26 9.02
N GLY A 10 -45.04 -29.95 9.28
CA GLY A 10 -44.04 -29.14 8.61
C GLY A 10 -42.67 -29.75 8.86
N GLN A 11 -42.08 -30.34 7.83
CA GLN A 11 -40.65 -30.64 7.82
C GLN A 11 -39.92 -29.32 7.99
N ARG A 12 -39.43 -29.08 9.21
CA ARG A 12 -38.48 -28.01 9.48
C ARG A 12 -37.27 -28.26 8.58
N ILE A 13 -37.12 -27.40 7.58
CA ILE A 13 -35.86 -27.24 6.86
C ILE A 13 -34.82 -26.90 7.93
N PRO A 14 -33.76 -27.71 8.13
CA PRO A 14 -32.72 -27.33 9.05
C PRO A 14 -32.05 -26.07 8.51
N ALA A 15 -32.10 -25.00 9.29
CA ALA A 15 -31.36 -23.76 9.06
C ALA A 15 -29.87 -24.03 9.27
N HIS A 16 -29.26 -24.78 8.35
CA HIS A 16 -27.83 -24.73 8.15
C HIS A 16 -27.54 -23.39 7.46
N ILE A 17 -27.23 -22.40 8.27
CA ILE A 17 -26.53 -21.19 7.85
C ILE A 17 -25.22 -21.68 7.24
N HIS A 18 -25.24 -21.91 5.93
CA HIS A 18 -24.04 -22.16 5.17
C HIS A 18 -23.19 -20.89 5.26
N SER A 19 -22.14 -20.96 6.08
CA SER A 19 -21.05 -20.01 6.02
C SER A 19 -20.58 -19.90 4.56
N PRO A 20 -20.44 -18.69 4.01
CA PRO A 20 -19.98 -18.50 2.64
C PRO A 20 -18.62 -19.19 2.47
N ARG A 21 -18.54 -20.22 1.61
CA ARG A 21 -17.38 -21.11 1.47
C ARG A 21 -16.28 -20.57 0.54
N SER A 22 -16.39 -19.32 0.06
CA SER A 22 -15.41 -18.71 -0.86
C SER A 22 -15.47 -17.19 -0.77
N ILE A 23 -14.36 -16.47 -1.03
CA ILE A 23 -14.38 -15.01 -1.26
C ILE A 23 -15.25 -14.62 -2.47
N SER A 24 -15.75 -15.60 -3.24
CA SER A 24 -16.77 -15.40 -4.26
C SER A 24 -18.21 -15.39 -3.71
N SER A 25 -18.41 -15.38 -2.39
CA SER A 25 -19.72 -15.28 -1.74
C SER A 25 -19.75 -14.09 -0.80
N ILE A 26 -20.94 -13.50 -0.60
CA ILE A 26 -21.15 -12.26 0.16
C ILE A 26 -20.48 -12.38 1.53
N VAL A 27 -19.61 -11.44 1.85
CA VAL A 27 -18.91 -11.40 3.14
C VAL A 27 -19.91 -11.02 4.23
N VAL A 28 -20.04 -11.87 5.25
CA VAL A 28 -20.89 -11.59 6.40
C VAL A 28 -20.16 -10.65 7.34
N LEU A 29 -20.68 -9.43 7.46
CA LEU A 29 -20.20 -8.41 8.38
C LEU A 29 -21.20 -8.26 9.53
N ASP A 30 -20.95 -8.95 10.64
CA ASP A 30 -21.71 -8.80 11.87
C ASP A 30 -21.32 -7.54 12.67
N ILE A 31 -22.10 -7.22 13.70
CA ILE A 31 -21.91 -6.03 14.55
C ILE A 31 -20.55 -6.07 15.28
N GLU A 32 -20.08 -7.25 15.67
CA GLU A 32 -18.82 -7.43 16.39
C GLU A 32 -17.64 -7.11 15.48
N ARG A 33 -17.62 -7.68 14.28
CA ARG A 33 -16.62 -7.45 13.24
C ARG A 33 -16.62 -6.01 12.75
N SER A 34 -17.79 -5.40 12.51
CA SER A 34 -17.90 -3.97 12.17
C SER A 34 -17.32 -3.09 13.28
N THR A 35 -17.68 -3.36 14.54
CA THR A 35 -17.14 -2.63 15.70
C THR A 35 -15.62 -2.80 15.84
N SER A 36 -15.11 -4.01 15.58
CA SER A 36 -13.67 -4.29 15.59
C SER A 36 -12.92 -3.49 14.51
N LEU A 37 -13.41 -3.50 13.27
CA LEU A 37 -12.83 -2.74 12.16
C LEU A 37 -12.89 -1.23 12.41
N PHE A 38 -13.96 -0.74 13.01
CA PHE A 38 -14.05 0.66 13.43
C PHE A 38 -12.94 1.01 14.43
N LYS A 39 -12.73 0.20 15.47
CA LYS A 39 -11.66 0.42 16.45
C LYS A 39 -10.28 0.39 15.81
N TRP A 40 -10.03 -0.57 14.93
CA TRP A 40 -8.76 -0.68 14.20
C TRP A 40 -8.48 0.54 13.32
N ASN A 41 -9.46 0.97 12.51
CA ASN A 41 -9.30 2.15 11.67
C ASN A 41 -9.11 3.42 12.52
N MET A 42 -9.92 3.62 13.55
CA MET A 42 -9.79 4.80 14.41
C MET A 42 -8.43 4.85 15.12
N TRP A 43 -7.97 3.73 15.68
CA TRP A 43 -6.67 3.66 16.33
C TRP A 43 -5.53 3.92 15.35
N THR A 44 -5.57 3.29 14.16
CA THR A 44 -4.57 3.47 13.10
C THR A 44 -4.55 4.92 12.61
N ALA A 45 -5.72 5.54 12.48
CA ALA A 45 -5.86 6.95 12.09
C ALA A 45 -5.16 7.87 13.10
N LEU A 46 -5.51 7.74 14.39
CA LEU A 46 -4.94 8.59 15.45
C LEU A 46 -3.43 8.40 15.60
N PHE A 47 -2.97 7.15 15.52
CA PHE A 47 -1.56 6.84 15.69
C PHE A 47 -0.70 7.38 14.54
N ASN A 48 -1.14 7.20 13.29
CA ASN A 48 -0.45 7.78 12.13
C ASN A 48 -0.54 9.31 12.12
N LEU A 49 -1.67 9.90 12.54
CA LEU A 49 -1.82 11.36 12.59
C LEU A 49 -0.85 11.98 13.59
N LEU A 50 -0.79 11.41 14.80
CA LEU A 50 0.14 11.85 15.84
C LEU A 50 1.59 11.69 15.37
N THR A 51 1.93 10.53 14.80
CA THR A 51 3.29 10.30 14.29
C THR A 51 3.64 11.27 13.16
N SER A 52 2.71 11.54 12.24
CA SER A 52 2.89 12.49 11.14
C SER A 52 3.25 13.88 11.64
N PHE A 53 2.49 14.42 12.61
CA PHE A 53 2.80 15.73 13.20
C PHE A 53 4.12 15.75 13.96
N ILE A 54 4.45 14.67 14.69
CA ILE A 54 5.74 14.54 15.35
C ILE A 54 6.87 14.57 14.32
N ILE A 55 6.78 13.78 13.25
CA ILE A 55 7.80 13.76 12.19
C ILE A 55 7.93 15.12 11.51
N PHE A 56 6.83 15.81 11.20
CA PHE A 56 6.89 17.17 10.65
C PHE A 56 7.59 18.15 11.60
N ALA A 57 7.30 18.09 12.90
CA ALA A 57 7.92 18.96 13.90
C ALA A 57 9.41 18.67 14.10
N LEU A 58 9.81 17.40 13.98
CA LEU A 58 11.19 16.96 14.17
C LEU A 58 12.05 17.04 12.90
N THR A 59 11.44 17.23 11.73
CA THR A 59 12.18 17.26 10.45
C THR A 59 12.96 18.57 10.31
N ASP A 60 14.28 18.45 10.25
CA ASP A 60 15.19 19.57 9.97
C ASP A 60 15.22 19.89 8.46
N GLN A 61 14.87 21.13 8.12
CA GLN A 61 14.87 21.66 6.75
C GLN A 61 16.27 21.83 6.16
N GLY A 62 17.32 21.85 6.98
CA GLY A 62 18.71 21.89 6.53
C GLY A 62 19.13 20.62 5.78
N ASN A 63 18.48 19.49 6.05
CA ASN A 63 18.82 18.20 5.44
C ASN A 63 17.96 17.96 4.20
N TYR A 64 18.45 18.45 3.07
CA TYR A 64 17.78 18.32 1.79
C TYR A 64 18.70 17.74 0.72
N ALA A 65 18.10 17.01 -0.21
CA ALA A 65 18.74 16.67 -1.48
C ALA A 65 18.37 17.69 -2.55
N LEU A 66 19.28 17.97 -3.48
CA LEU A 66 18.99 18.80 -4.64
C LEU A 66 18.36 17.94 -5.74
N VAL A 67 17.08 18.18 -6.00
CA VAL A 67 16.40 17.55 -7.13
C VAL A 67 16.77 18.34 -8.39
N PHE A 68 17.17 17.60 -9.42
CA PHE A 68 17.60 18.16 -10.69
C PHE A 68 16.82 17.57 -11.85
N THR A 69 17.06 18.10 -13.04
CA THR A 69 16.70 17.48 -14.30
C THR A 69 17.81 17.72 -15.31
N THR A 70 17.89 16.88 -16.32
CA THR A 70 18.81 17.06 -17.45
C THR A 70 18.04 17.40 -18.72
N TYR A 71 18.04 18.68 -19.12
CA TYR A 71 17.54 19.07 -20.44
C TYR A 71 18.67 19.00 -21.47
N ALA A 72 18.31 18.87 -22.74
CA ALA A 72 19.28 18.93 -23.82
C ALA A 72 19.91 20.33 -23.90
N SER A 73 21.22 20.39 -24.19
CA SER A 73 21.89 21.60 -24.66
C SER A 73 21.34 22.07 -26.02
N GLU A 74 21.70 23.29 -26.45
CA GLU A 74 21.47 23.74 -27.83
C GLU A 74 22.00 22.69 -28.82
N ARG A 75 21.16 22.34 -29.82
CA ARG A 75 21.41 21.20 -30.71
C ARG A 75 22.07 21.66 -32.01
N GLY A 76 23.35 21.33 -32.15
CA GLY A 76 24.08 21.26 -33.40
C GLY A 76 24.21 19.81 -33.87
N ASN A 77 25.42 19.26 -33.79
CA ASN A 77 25.74 17.87 -34.14
C ASN A 77 25.19 16.87 -33.08
N PRO A 78 24.58 15.73 -33.46
CA PRO A 78 24.19 14.67 -32.52
C PRO A 78 25.26 14.19 -31.54
N GLU A 79 26.55 14.29 -31.89
CA GLU A 79 27.66 13.95 -30.99
C GLU A 79 27.83 14.95 -29.82
N GLU A 80 27.28 16.16 -29.94
CA GLU A 80 27.32 17.22 -28.92
C GLU A 80 26.12 17.16 -27.97
N TRP A 81 25.23 16.18 -28.14
CA TRP A 81 24.04 16.02 -27.30
C TRP A 81 24.44 15.51 -25.92
N ALA A 82 24.69 16.46 -25.02
CA ALA A 82 24.99 16.19 -23.62
C ALA A 82 23.84 16.66 -22.72
N PRO A 83 23.50 15.90 -21.67
CA PRO A 83 22.57 16.37 -20.65
C PRO A 83 23.17 17.54 -19.86
N VAL A 84 22.44 18.66 -19.76
CA VAL A 84 22.82 19.79 -18.90
C VAL A 84 22.00 19.74 -17.62
N VAL A 85 22.67 19.57 -16.48
CA VAL A 85 22.05 19.51 -15.16
C VAL A 85 21.46 20.88 -14.80
N SER A 86 20.16 20.90 -14.50
CA SER A 86 19.43 22.07 -14.01
C SER A 86 18.78 21.72 -12.67
N ASN A 87 19.26 22.34 -11.59
CA ASN A 87 18.67 22.19 -10.27
C ASN A 87 17.27 22.82 -10.25
N LYS A 88 16.28 22.08 -9.73
CA LYS A 88 14.87 22.51 -9.69
C LYS A 88 14.38 22.81 -8.28
N GLY A 89 15.01 22.25 -7.26
CA GLY A 89 14.64 22.59 -5.89
C GLY A 89 15.33 21.73 -4.84
N ARG A 90 15.00 22.06 -3.59
CA ARG A 90 15.41 21.30 -2.40
C ARG A 90 14.31 20.32 -2.05
N SER A 91 14.68 19.08 -1.81
CA SER A 91 13.78 18.03 -1.35
C SER A 91 14.20 17.56 0.03
N VAL A 92 13.34 17.83 1.02
CA VAL A 92 13.56 17.43 2.42
C VAL A 92 12.95 16.06 2.63
N VAL A 93 13.79 15.03 2.70
CA VAL A 93 13.36 13.61 2.72
C VAL A 93 12.44 13.31 3.92
N GLY A 94 12.65 13.95 5.06
CA GLY A 94 11.79 13.80 6.25
C GLY A 94 10.32 14.17 6.04
N TYR A 95 10.03 15.13 5.14
CA TYR A 95 8.65 15.52 4.86
C TYR A 95 7.85 14.44 4.13
N TYR A 96 8.50 13.58 3.34
CA TYR A 96 7.84 12.44 2.71
C TYR A 96 7.27 11.49 3.77
N SER A 97 8.00 11.29 4.87
CA SER A 97 7.54 10.49 6.01
C SER A 97 6.31 11.06 6.69
N GLY A 98 6.28 12.38 6.93
CA GLY A 98 5.08 13.03 7.43
C GLY A 98 3.90 12.90 6.48
N ILE A 99 4.13 13.08 5.17
CA ILE A 99 3.08 13.06 4.14
C ILE A 99 2.42 11.68 4.04
N PHE A 100 3.18 10.59 3.89
CA PHE A 100 2.57 9.28 3.73
C PHE A 100 1.82 8.81 5.00
N LEU A 101 2.27 9.25 6.18
CA LEU A 101 1.58 9.00 7.45
C LEU A 101 0.27 9.78 7.52
N LEU A 102 0.28 11.04 7.06
CA LEU A 102 -0.92 11.87 7.01
C LEU A 102 -1.95 11.29 6.04
N LEU A 103 -1.52 10.83 4.87
CA LEU A 103 -2.40 10.18 3.89
C LEU A 103 -3.09 8.94 4.50
N ALA A 104 -2.33 8.07 5.17
CA ALA A 104 -2.89 6.90 5.86
C ALA A 104 -3.84 7.32 6.99
N ALA A 105 -3.48 8.33 7.77
CA ALA A 105 -4.32 8.82 8.85
C ALA A 105 -5.68 9.35 8.35
N LEU A 106 -5.66 10.10 7.24
CA LEU A 106 -6.85 10.66 6.62
C LEU A 106 -7.76 9.55 6.08
N ASP A 107 -7.23 8.57 5.35
CA ASP A 107 -8.01 7.45 4.84
C ASP A 107 -8.70 6.69 5.98
N HIS A 108 -7.93 6.26 6.99
CA HIS A 108 -8.46 5.54 8.13
C HIS A 108 -9.50 6.35 8.92
N LEU A 109 -9.30 7.65 9.07
CA LEU A 109 -10.28 8.52 9.72
C LEU A 109 -11.57 8.61 8.90
N LEU A 110 -11.46 8.78 7.58
CA LEU A 110 -12.60 8.86 6.67
C LEU A 110 -13.41 7.56 6.68
N VAL A 111 -12.77 6.39 6.53
CA VAL A 111 -13.47 5.09 6.53
C VAL A 111 -13.98 4.71 7.92
N ALA A 112 -13.41 5.23 9.01
CA ALA A 112 -13.98 5.04 10.36
C ALA A 112 -15.19 5.95 10.63
N THR A 113 -15.31 7.07 9.93
CA THR A 113 -16.32 8.10 10.21
C THR A 113 -17.27 8.32 9.02
N VAL A 114 -17.00 9.33 8.18
CA VAL A 114 -17.88 9.82 7.12
C VAL A 114 -18.16 8.75 6.06
N LEU A 115 -17.16 7.94 5.72
CA LEU A 115 -17.24 6.91 4.68
C LEU A 115 -17.53 5.52 5.25
N ARG A 116 -17.80 5.38 6.56
CA ARG A 116 -17.96 4.07 7.21
C ARG A 116 -18.99 3.18 6.55
N ARG A 117 -20.17 3.73 6.22
CA ARG A 117 -21.24 2.95 5.57
C ARG A 117 -20.78 2.42 4.22
N SER A 118 -20.20 3.28 3.39
CA SER A 118 -19.70 2.92 2.06
C SER A 118 -18.56 1.89 2.16
N TYR A 119 -17.64 2.09 3.08
CA TYR A 119 -16.56 1.14 3.39
C TYR A 119 -17.12 -0.24 3.75
N GLU A 120 -18.05 -0.32 4.70
CA GLU A 120 -18.67 -1.58 5.10
C GLU A 120 -19.46 -2.25 3.97
N ASP A 121 -20.07 -1.48 3.07
CA ASP A 121 -20.76 -2.00 1.90
C ASP A 121 -19.78 -2.60 0.87
N TYR A 122 -18.61 -1.99 0.63
CA TYR A 122 -17.56 -2.59 -0.19
C TYR A 122 -16.95 -3.86 0.45
N LEU A 123 -16.76 -3.88 1.77
CA LEU A 123 -16.25 -5.05 2.47
C LEU A 123 -17.16 -6.28 2.28
N LYS A 124 -18.49 -6.08 2.28
CA LYS A 124 -19.47 -7.15 1.99
C LYS A 124 -19.29 -7.75 0.59
N LEU A 125 -18.73 -6.96 -0.33
CA LEU A 125 -18.41 -7.35 -1.70
C LEU A 125 -16.98 -7.91 -1.84
N ALA A 126 -16.26 -8.12 -0.74
CA ALA A 126 -14.86 -8.54 -0.73
C ALA A 126 -13.94 -7.55 -1.48
N GLN A 127 -14.15 -6.24 -1.26
CA GLN A 127 -13.37 -5.17 -1.85
C GLN A 127 -13.03 -4.10 -0.82
N ASN A 128 -11.91 -3.41 -1.04
CA ASN A 128 -11.62 -2.15 -0.35
C ASN A 128 -10.95 -1.15 -1.31
N PRO A 129 -11.74 -0.37 -2.09
CA PRO A 129 -11.17 0.64 -2.98
C PRO A 129 -10.46 1.77 -2.24
N TYR A 130 -10.88 2.11 -1.01
CA TYR A 130 -10.25 3.15 -0.20
C TYR A 130 -8.79 2.82 0.10
N ARG A 131 -8.52 1.58 0.53
CA ARG A 131 -7.15 1.08 0.76
C ARG A 131 -6.28 1.22 -0.48
N TRP A 132 -6.78 0.85 -1.66
CA TRP A 132 -5.98 0.94 -2.88
C TRP A 132 -5.72 2.37 -3.30
N ILE A 133 -6.68 3.29 -3.11
CA ILE A 133 -6.48 4.72 -3.35
C ILE A 133 -5.43 5.27 -2.39
N GLU A 134 -5.54 4.97 -1.09
CA GLU A 134 -4.55 5.35 -0.08
C GLU A 134 -3.16 4.84 -0.44
N TYR A 135 -3.00 3.54 -0.69
CA TYR A 135 -1.72 2.93 -1.04
C TYR A 135 -1.16 3.49 -2.34
N SER A 136 -2.00 3.77 -3.33
CA SER A 136 -1.55 4.32 -4.61
C SER A 136 -0.83 5.66 -4.45
N LEU A 137 -1.18 6.44 -3.42
CA LEU A 137 -0.52 7.71 -3.09
C LEU A 137 0.59 7.50 -2.07
N SER A 138 0.28 6.89 -0.91
CA SER A 138 1.23 6.79 0.20
C SER A 138 2.41 5.88 -0.11
N ALA A 139 2.19 4.70 -0.70
CA ALA A 139 3.28 3.81 -1.08
C ALA A 139 4.16 4.42 -2.19
N SER A 140 3.57 5.23 -3.07
CA SER A 140 4.32 5.96 -4.10
C SER A 140 5.18 7.06 -3.51
N VAL A 141 4.66 7.82 -2.52
CA VAL A 141 5.46 8.77 -1.73
C VAL A 141 6.58 8.06 -0.97
N MET A 142 6.29 6.91 -0.35
CA MET A 142 7.30 6.07 0.32
C MET A 142 8.38 5.63 -0.67
N ARG A 143 8.01 5.17 -1.87
CA ARG A 143 8.99 4.71 -2.86
C ARG A 143 9.87 5.84 -3.37
N VAL A 144 9.29 7.02 -3.60
CA VAL A 144 10.04 8.24 -3.95
C VAL A 144 11.02 8.62 -2.84
N GLN A 145 10.62 8.49 -1.57
CA GLN A 145 11.54 8.70 -0.44
C GLN A 145 12.72 7.72 -0.46
N ILE A 146 12.45 6.43 -0.61
CA ILE A 146 13.48 5.38 -0.68
C ILE A 146 14.41 5.60 -1.89
N ALA A 147 13.86 6.01 -3.04
CA ALA A 147 14.62 6.32 -4.24
C ALA A 147 15.61 7.47 -4.01
N GLN A 148 15.16 8.56 -3.39
CA GLN A 148 16.02 9.70 -3.07
C GLN A 148 17.14 9.31 -2.09
N LEU A 149 16.82 8.52 -1.06
CA LEU A 149 17.82 7.97 -0.13
C LEU A 149 18.86 7.08 -0.84
N SER A 150 18.46 6.46 -1.95
CA SER A 150 19.32 5.63 -2.79
C SER A 150 20.10 6.43 -3.85
N GLY A 151 19.94 7.75 -3.90
CA GLY A 151 20.64 8.64 -4.84
C GLY A 151 19.86 8.99 -6.13
N VAL A 152 18.59 8.59 -6.24
CA VAL A 152 17.74 8.98 -7.37
C VAL A 152 17.24 10.41 -7.15
N LEU A 153 17.83 11.39 -7.85
CA LEU A 153 17.51 12.81 -7.69
C LEU A 153 16.99 13.50 -8.97
N ASP A 154 16.92 12.77 -10.09
CA ASP A 154 16.29 13.30 -11.31
C ASP A 154 14.77 13.36 -11.14
N LEU A 155 14.19 14.54 -11.37
CA LEU A 155 12.77 14.83 -11.19
C LEU A 155 11.88 13.92 -12.03
N HIS A 156 12.23 13.68 -13.30
CA HIS A 156 11.42 12.86 -14.19
C HIS A 156 11.45 11.40 -13.77
N LEU A 157 12.61 10.91 -13.31
CA LEU A 157 12.75 9.56 -12.79
C LEU A 157 11.97 9.37 -11.48
N LEU A 158 11.95 10.37 -10.59
CA LEU A 158 11.11 10.35 -9.39
C LEU A 158 9.62 10.29 -9.72
N ILE A 159 9.16 11.05 -10.73
CA ILE A 159 7.78 11.00 -11.24
C ILE A 159 7.47 9.62 -11.82
N ALA A 160 8.39 9.04 -12.59
CA ALA A 160 8.22 7.70 -13.16
C ALA A 160 8.12 6.63 -12.07
N ILE A 161 8.98 6.68 -11.05
CA ILE A 161 8.94 5.78 -9.89
C ILE A 161 7.60 5.90 -9.16
N PHE A 162 7.13 7.12 -8.92
CA PHE A 162 5.81 7.37 -8.34
C PHE A 162 4.71 6.70 -9.17
N GLY A 163 4.71 6.92 -10.49
CA GLY A 163 3.74 6.33 -11.41
C GLY A 163 3.76 4.80 -11.42
N LEU A 164 4.95 4.19 -11.42
CA LEU A 164 5.11 2.73 -11.38
C LEU A 164 4.57 2.13 -10.07
N THR A 165 4.88 2.74 -8.92
CA THR A 165 4.34 2.29 -7.64
C THR A 165 2.82 2.46 -7.58
N MET A 166 2.30 3.59 -8.07
CA MET A 166 0.87 3.83 -8.18
C MET A 166 0.18 2.78 -9.06
N SER A 167 0.75 2.46 -10.24
CA SER A 167 0.24 1.42 -11.13
C SER A 167 0.19 0.05 -10.46
N THR A 168 1.19 -0.30 -9.64
CA THR A 168 1.19 -1.54 -8.86
C THR A 168 -0.07 -1.65 -7.98
N MET A 169 -0.41 -0.56 -7.28
CA MET A 169 -1.60 -0.52 -6.40
C MET A 169 -2.91 -0.56 -7.21
N LEU A 170 -2.95 0.10 -8.36
CA LEU A 170 -4.12 0.07 -9.25
C LEU A 170 -4.35 -1.33 -9.85
N PHE A 171 -3.31 -2.13 -10.07
CA PHE A 171 -3.47 -3.55 -10.42
C PHE A 171 -4.05 -4.37 -9.26
N GLY A 172 -3.69 -4.05 -8.02
CA GLY A 172 -4.33 -4.60 -6.82
C GLY A 172 -5.84 -4.32 -6.78
N LEU A 173 -6.22 -3.06 -7.01
CA LEU A 173 -7.63 -2.66 -7.14
C LEU A 173 -8.33 -3.40 -8.28
N THR A 174 -7.69 -3.46 -9.45
CA THR A 174 -8.24 -4.12 -10.64
C THR A 174 -8.48 -5.61 -10.38
N GLN A 175 -7.60 -6.27 -9.63
CA GLN A 175 -7.78 -7.66 -9.22
C GLN A 175 -9.00 -7.85 -8.32
N GLU A 176 -9.24 -6.97 -7.34
CA GLU A 176 -10.44 -7.04 -6.48
C GLU A 176 -11.73 -6.75 -7.26
N ILE A 177 -11.70 -5.77 -8.17
CA ILE A 177 -12.81 -5.48 -9.09
C ILE A 177 -13.12 -6.69 -9.97
N THR A 178 -12.09 -7.29 -10.57
CA THR A 178 -12.23 -8.47 -11.44
C THR A 178 -12.76 -9.67 -10.65
N THR A 179 -12.25 -9.88 -9.44
CA THR A 179 -12.68 -11.00 -8.57
C THR A 179 -14.15 -10.86 -8.17
N HIS A 180 -14.59 -9.63 -7.85
CA HIS A 180 -16.00 -9.34 -7.57
C HIS A 180 -16.91 -9.59 -8.77
N HIS A 181 -16.55 -9.13 -9.97
CA HIS A 181 -17.37 -9.37 -11.18
C HIS A 181 -17.51 -10.85 -11.55
N LEU A 182 -16.62 -11.71 -11.04
CA LEU A 182 -16.64 -13.15 -11.24
C LEU A 182 -17.25 -13.91 -10.03
N GLN A 183 -17.92 -13.21 -9.11
CA GLN A 183 -18.63 -13.85 -8.00
C GLN A 183 -19.68 -14.85 -8.53
N GLY A 184 -19.75 -16.02 -7.87
CA GLY A 184 -20.57 -17.15 -8.31
C GLY A 184 -20.00 -17.97 -9.48
N GLN A 185 -18.85 -17.58 -10.06
CA GLN A 185 -18.17 -18.28 -11.17
C GLN A 185 -16.72 -18.64 -10.80
N PRO A 186 -16.49 -19.48 -9.77
CA PRO A 186 -15.15 -19.76 -9.24
C PRO A 186 -14.19 -20.38 -10.28
N GLU A 187 -14.71 -21.05 -11.30
CA GLU A 187 -13.97 -21.64 -12.41
C GLU A 187 -13.33 -20.59 -13.32
N LYS A 188 -13.79 -19.34 -13.29
CA LYS A 188 -13.28 -18.22 -14.12
C LYS A 188 -12.29 -17.32 -13.38
N LYS A 189 -11.96 -17.61 -12.12
CA LYS A 189 -11.01 -16.81 -11.31
C LYS A 189 -9.69 -16.65 -12.07
N THR A 190 -9.21 -15.42 -12.17
CA THR A 190 -7.95 -15.06 -12.83
C THR A 190 -7.03 -14.34 -11.85
N LEU A 191 -5.72 -14.54 -12.02
CA LEU A 191 -4.66 -13.79 -11.32
C LEU A 191 -3.92 -12.82 -12.24
N VAL A 192 -4.43 -12.59 -13.46
CA VAL A 192 -3.73 -11.77 -14.45
C VAL A 192 -3.44 -10.36 -13.91
N PRO A 193 -4.41 -9.60 -13.35
CA PRO A 193 -4.11 -8.29 -12.77
C PRO A 193 -3.06 -8.35 -11.65
N PHE A 194 -3.13 -9.33 -10.75
CA PHE A 194 -2.13 -9.55 -9.70
C PHE A 194 -0.71 -9.69 -10.27
N TRP A 195 -0.52 -10.55 -11.28
CA TRP A 195 0.79 -10.73 -11.92
C TRP A 195 1.24 -9.50 -12.71
N CYS A 196 0.32 -8.80 -13.37
CA CYS A 196 0.64 -7.52 -14.04
C CYS A 196 1.16 -6.47 -13.05
N GLY A 197 0.69 -6.49 -11.79
CA GLY A 197 1.19 -5.61 -10.73
C GLY A 197 2.68 -5.79 -10.41
N PHE A 198 3.25 -6.99 -10.62
CA PHE A 198 4.68 -7.22 -10.40
C PHE A 198 5.57 -6.50 -11.41
N ILE A 199 5.09 -6.25 -12.62
CA ILE A 199 5.89 -5.62 -13.68
C ILE A 199 6.35 -4.21 -13.24
N PRO A 200 5.46 -3.24 -12.95
CA PRO A 200 5.89 -1.93 -12.50
C PRO A 200 6.56 -1.96 -11.12
N HIS A 201 6.20 -2.92 -10.24
CA HIS A 201 6.84 -3.10 -8.94
C HIS A 201 8.33 -3.47 -9.07
N VAL A 202 8.65 -4.46 -9.91
CA VAL A 202 10.02 -4.90 -10.15
C VAL A 202 10.83 -3.81 -10.85
N ILE A 203 10.25 -3.13 -11.84
CA ILE A 203 10.93 -2.03 -12.53
C ILE A 203 11.28 -0.90 -11.55
N SER A 204 10.33 -0.48 -10.71
CA SER A 204 10.61 0.58 -9.72
C SER A 204 11.68 0.17 -8.70
N TRP A 205 11.70 -1.09 -8.23
CA TRP A 205 12.78 -1.59 -7.37
C TRP A 205 14.12 -1.73 -8.10
N ALA A 206 14.12 -2.14 -9.36
CA ALA A 206 15.33 -2.26 -10.17
C ALA A 206 16.02 -0.90 -10.34
N ILE A 207 15.26 0.17 -10.56
CA ILE A 207 15.80 1.53 -10.61
C ILE A 207 16.43 1.91 -9.27
N VAL A 208 15.70 1.75 -8.17
CA VAL A 208 16.19 2.10 -6.81
C VAL A 208 17.46 1.31 -6.45
N THR A 209 17.43 0.00 -6.64
CA THR A 209 18.57 -0.88 -6.31
C THR A 209 19.76 -0.64 -7.21
N SER A 210 19.57 -0.35 -8.50
CA SER A 210 20.64 0.03 -9.42
C SER A 210 21.42 1.25 -8.91
N TYR A 211 20.71 2.33 -8.57
CA TYR A 211 21.33 3.53 -8.01
C TYR A 211 22.03 3.25 -6.66
N PHE A 212 21.37 2.50 -5.78
CA PHE A 212 21.92 2.16 -4.49
C PHE A 212 23.24 1.36 -4.61
N PHE A 213 23.24 0.27 -5.39
CA PHE A 213 24.41 -0.58 -5.55
C PHE A 213 25.53 0.09 -6.35
N GLN A 214 25.21 1.00 -7.26
CA GLN A 214 26.23 1.88 -7.85
C GLN A 214 26.90 2.72 -6.76
N GLY A 215 26.12 3.31 -5.85
CA GLY A 215 26.63 4.03 -4.68
C GLY A 215 27.54 3.15 -3.79
N VAL A 216 27.13 1.92 -3.50
CA VAL A 216 27.93 0.92 -2.75
C VAL A 216 29.25 0.59 -3.46
N SER A 217 29.28 0.56 -4.79
CA SER A 217 30.51 0.24 -5.53
C SER A 217 31.55 1.37 -5.50
N THR A 218 31.11 2.61 -5.24
CA THR A 218 31.95 3.81 -5.27
C THR A 218 32.19 4.43 -3.89
N GLY A 219 31.50 3.95 -2.85
CA GLY A 219 31.56 4.50 -1.50
C GLY A 219 30.78 3.65 -0.51
N ASP A 220 30.54 4.18 0.68
CA ASP A 220 29.83 3.48 1.75
C ASP A 220 28.50 4.20 2.09
N PRO A 221 27.36 3.76 1.53
CA PRO A 221 26.07 4.32 1.87
C PRO A 221 25.75 4.16 3.37
N PRO A 222 25.06 5.13 4.00
CA PRO A 222 24.72 5.04 5.41
C PRO A 222 23.96 3.76 5.77
N GLY A 223 24.29 3.14 6.91
CA GLY A 223 23.70 1.87 7.33
C GLY A 223 22.17 1.88 7.49
N PHE A 224 21.55 3.03 7.77
CA PHE A 224 20.09 3.13 7.83
C PHE A 224 19.43 3.02 6.44
N VAL A 225 20.13 3.40 5.37
CA VAL A 225 19.63 3.26 3.99
C VAL A 225 19.61 1.79 3.60
N TRP A 226 20.66 1.02 3.97
CA TRP A 226 20.66 -0.44 3.88
C TRP A 226 19.45 -1.04 4.61
N ALA A 227 19.22 -0.63 5.87
CA ALA A 227 18.10 -1.12 6.65
C ALA A 227 16.76 -0.83 5.96
N ILE A 228 16.56 0.40 5.46
CA ILE A 228 15.34 0.78 4.74
C ILE A 228 15.13 -0.09 3.51
N ILE A 229 16.12 -0.26 2.65
CA ILE A 229 15.97 -1.02 1.40
C ILE A 229 15.54 -2.45 1.70
N PHE A 230 16.23 -3.15 2.60
CA PHE A 230 15.93 -4.55 2.90
C PHE A 230 14.61 -4.72 3.63
N ILE A 231 14.37 -3.94 4.70
CA ILE A 231 13.15 -4.05 5.50
C ILE A 231 11.93 -3.75 4.62
N LEU A 232 11.95 -2.66 3.85
CA LEU A 232 10.79 -2.25 3.06
C LEU A 232 10.58 -3.14 1.84
N PHE A 233 11.65 -3.70 1.24
CA PHE A 233 11.50 -4.71 0.20
C PHE A 233 10.75 -5.96 0.71
N PHE A 234 11.11 -6.47 1.89
CA PHE A 234 10.41 -7.60 2.47
C PHE A 234 9.00 -7.23 2.95
N CYS A 235 8.80 -6.03 3.53
CA CYS A 235 7.46 -5.55 3.84
C CYS A 235 6.57 -5.52 2.60
N ASP A 236 7.03 -4.96 1.48
CA ASP A 236 6.28 -4.93 0.22
C ASP A 236 5.87 -6.32 -0.25
N LEU A 237 6.78 -7.31 -0.15
CA LEU A 237 6.48 -8.69 -0.50
C LEU A 237 5.35 -9.28 0.37
N THR A 238 5.27 -8.91 1.66
CA THR A 238 4.19 -9.38 2.52
C THR A 238 2.81 -8.89 2.11
N PHE A 239 2.69 -7.70 1.49
CA PHE A 239 1.41 -7.24 0.90
C PHE A 239 0.99 -8.13 -0.26
N ALA A 240 1.93 -8.46 -1.16
CA ALA A 240 1.66 -9.35 -2.28
C ALA A 240 1.30 -10.78 -1.79
N ILE A 241 1.99 -11.28 -0.77
CA ILE A 241 1.66 -12.56 -0.13
C ILE A 241 0.26 -12.53 0.48
N ASN A 242 -0.10 -11.47 1.22
CA ASN A 242 -1.42 -11.30 1.81
C ASN A 242 -2.52 -11.40 0.75
N MET A 243 -2.34 -10.68 -0.36
CA MET A 243 -3.26 -10.72 -1.49
C MET A 243 -3.33 -12.11 -2.14
N PHE A 244 -2.18 -12.74 -2.37
CA PHE A 244 -2.12 -14.06 -2.99
C PHE A 244 -2.84 -15.12 -2.15
N LEU A 245 -2.62 -15.12 -0.83
CA LEU A 245 -3.29 -16.04 0.10
C LEU A 245 -4.80 -15.79 0.12
N GLN A 246 -5.23 -14.54 0.02
CA GLN A 246 -6.64 -14.15 -0.09
C GLN A 246 -7.26 -14.66 -1.40
N LEU A 247 -6.62 -14.40 -2.55
CA LEU A 247 -7.10 -14.86 -3.86
C LEU A 247 -7.14 -16.38 -3.98
N LYS A 248 -6.26 -17.08 -3.27
CA LYS A 248 -6.19 -18.54 -3.21
C LYS A 248 -6.97 -19.16 -2.05
N GLU A 249 -7.57 -18.36 -1.18
CA GLU A 249 -8.36 -18.82 -0.03
C GLU A 249 -7.59 -19.82 0.86
N ILE A 250 -6.31 -19.55 1.10
CA ILE A 250 -5.42 -20.46 1.84
C ILE A 250 -5.52 -20.19 3.35
N GLY A 251 -5.79 -21.22 4.15
CA GLY A 251 -5.78 -21.11 5.61
C GLY A 251 -6.81 -20.10 6.15
N LYS A 252 -6.35 -19.11 6.92
CA LYS A 252 -7.20 -18.05 7.51
C LYS A 252 -7.70 -17.04 6.48
N TRP A 253 -7.03 -16.93 5.33
CA TRP A 253 -7.38 -16.00 4.24
C TRP A 253 -8.60 -16.42 3.42
N LYS A 254 -9.27 -17.51 3.81
CA LYS A 254 -10.64 -17.81 3.39
C LYS A 254 -11.62 -16.71 3.82
N ASP A 255 -11.34 -16.05 4.94
CA ASP A 255 -12.12 -14.90 5.43
C ASP A 255 -11.49 -13.61 4.89
N TYR A 256 -12.22 -12.89 4.02
CA TYR A 256 -11.77 -11.61 3.46
C TYR A 256 -11.39 -10.60 4.56
N LEU A 257 -12.16 -10.54 5.66
CA LEU A 257 -11.92 -9.58 6.74
C LEU A 257 -10.63 -9.89 7.50
N TYR A 258 -10.16 -11.15 7.49
CA TYR A 258 -8.85 -11.47 8.03
C TYR A 258 -7.74 -10.82 7.19
N GLY A 259 -7.83 -10.93 5.86
CA GLY A 259 -6.90 -10.26 4.93
C GLY A 259 -6.90 -8.73 5.09
N GLU A 260 -8.07 -8.14 5.33
CA GLU A 260 -8.24 -6.71 5.62
C GLU A 260 -7.47 -6.28 6.88
N ILE A 261 -7.62 -7.04 7.98
CA ILE A 261 -6.88 -6.78 9.22
C ILE A 261 -5.37 -6.93 9.00
N VAL A 262 -4.93 -7.91 8.21
CA VAL A 262 -3.51 -8.06 7.88
C VAL A 262 -3.00 -6.83 7.10
N TYR A 263 -3.76 -6.30 6.13
CA TYR A 263 -3.39 -5.07 5.43
C TYR A 263 -3.25 -3.87 6.37
N LEU A 264 -4.15 -3.71 7.35
CA LEU A 264 -4.05 -2.66 8.36
C LEU A 264 -2.74 -2.75 9.16
N VAL A 265 -2.40 -3.96 9.63
CA VAL A 265 -1.15 -4.21 10.37
C VAL A 265 0.07 -3.94 9.48
N LEU A 266 0.10 -4.49 8.28
CA LEU A 266 1.22 -4.31 7.35
C LEU A 266 1.44 -2.84 6.98
N SER A 267 0.35 -2.11 6.68
CA SER A 267 0.39 -0.67 6.37
C SER A 267 0.99 0.12 7.51
N LEU A 268 0.49 -0.10 8.72
CA LEU A 268 1.00 0.58 9.90
C LEU A 268 2.48 0.25 10.13
N THR A 269 2.83 -1.04 10.14
CA THR A 269 4.22 -1.47 10.40
C THR A 269 5.19 -0.90 9.38
N ALA A 270 4.91 -1.03 8.08
CA ALA A 270 5.80 -0.55 7.03
C ALA A 270 5.99 0.98 7.07
N LYS A 271 4.90 1.74 7.23
CA LYS A 271 4.94 3.20 7.31
C LYS A 271 5.72 3.68 8.52
N GLN A 272 5.49 3.09 9.69
CA GLN A 272 6.20 3.47 10.91
C GLN A 272 7.69 3.11 10.84
N LEU A 273 8.03 1.92 10.34
CA LEU A 273 9.43 1.52 10.17
C LEU A 273 10.17 2.51 9.26
N LEU A 274 9.60 2.84 8.10
CA LEU A 274 10.24 3.78 7.19
C LEU A 274 10.41 5.17 7.82
N ALA A 275 9.36 5.71 8.45
CA ALA A 275 9.40 7.04 9.05
C ALA A 275 10.47 7.16 10.15
N TRP A 276 10.49 6.20 11.08
CA TRP A 276 11.39 6.25 12.23
C TRP A 276 12.83 5.88 11.89
N ILE A 277 13.06 4.91 11.00
CA ILE A 277 14.42 4.60 10.52
C ILE A 277 14.99 5.79 9.77
N ASN A 278 14.20 6.43 8.91
CA ASN A 278 14.64 7.63 8.18
C ASN A 278 14.98 8.79 9.12
N TYR A 279 14.11 9.08 10.09
CA TYR A 279 14.36 10.14 11.07
C TYR A 279 15.61 9.87 11.90
N GLY A 280 15.72 8.68 12.50
CA GLY A 280 16.86 8.31 13.34
C GLY A 280 18.17 8.28 12.55
N GLY A 281 18.14 7.74 11.33
CA GLY A 281 19.28 7.67 10.43
C GLY A 281 19.79 9.04 9.98
N THR A 282 18.89 9.93 9.58
CA THR A 282 19.25 11.29 9.15
C THR A 282 19.84 12.10 10.30
N ASN A 283 19.28 11.99 11.50
CA ASN A 283 19.81 12.71 12.66
C ASN A 283 21.18 12.20 13.11
N ALA A 284 21.42 10.89 13.02
CA ALA A 284 22.73 10.32 13.37
C ALA A 284 23.86 10.90 12.50
N LEU A 285 23.58 11.14 11.21
CA LEU A 285 24.53 11.77 10.29
C LEU A 285 24.88 13.23 10.66
N ASN A 286 23.96 13.95 11.29
CA ASN A 286 24.20 15.34 11.68
C ASN A 286 24.98 15.47 13.00
N SER A 287 25.01 14.38 13.78
CA SER A 287 25.73 14.32 15.06
C SER A 287 27.16 13.78 14.96
N SER A 288 27.56 13.30 13.77
CA SER A 288 28.90 12.77 13.46
C SER A 288 29.74 13.77 12.67
#